data_AF-A0AAD4S8E4-F1
#
_entry.id   AF-A0AAD4S8E4-F1
#
_cell.length_a   1.000
_cell.length_b   1.000
_cell.length_c   1.000
_cell.angle_alpha   90.00
_cell.angle_beta   90.00
_cell.angle_gamma   90.00
#
_symmetry.space_group_name_H-M   'P 1'
#
loop_
_entity.id
_entity.type
_entity.pdbx_description
1 polymer ?
#
loop_
_entity_poly.entity_id
_entity_poly.type
_entity_poly.pdbx_seq_one_letter_code
_entity_poly.pdbx_strand_id
1 'polypeptide(L)'
;MSPGHYPSLRLTHEYRNLRDDLFRAMPQNPHYQPLQKLCAGVCENIKVGLDVVFINLALKMVKLSSPLELSSSDVMEEFIATLTQLEEMGYDCAKLWAKFDTLRAISAEEGGVVLGLEETTSKRRNKQVEATTTRTRISELEAELKKLKTVLETEEKEIEILKFTERSPIEEREQIWKNFRSAATAPW
;
A
#
# COMPACT_ATOMS: atom_id res chain seq x y z
N MET A 1 54.01 -45.55 -0.26
CA MET A 1 52.95 -44.54 -0.47
C MET A 1 52.18 -44.42 0.83
N SER A 2 52.34 -43.31 1.56
CA SER A 2 51.61 -43.09 2.82
C SER A 2 50.15 -42.72 2.54
N PRO A 3 49.18 -43.19 3.34
CA PRO A 3 47.78 -42.84 3.14
C PRO A 3 47.59 -41.35 3.40
N GLY A 4 46.97 -40.65 2.44
CA GLY A 4 46.67 -39.23 2.53
C GLY A 4 45.81 -38.93 3.75
N HIS A 5 46.36 -38.17 4.69
CA HIS A 5 45.64 -37.58 5.79
C HIS A 5 44.80 -36.43 5.22
N TYR A 6 43.55 -36.70 4.83
CA TYR A 6 42.64 -35.64 4.43
C TYR A 6 42.30 -34.81 5.69
N PRO A 7 42.41 -33.48 5.64
CA PRO A 7 42.01 -32.63 6.75
C PRO A 7 40.51 -32.83 6.99
N SER A 8 40.15 -33.40 8.13
CA SER A 8 38.75 -33.43 8.58
C SER A 8 38.23 -31.99 8.64
N LEU A 9 37.03 -31.72 8.12
CA LEU A 9 36.33 -30.46 8.31
C LEU A 9 36.11 -30.24 9.82
N ARG A 10 37.05 -29.58 10.49
CA ARG A 10 36.92 -29.26 11.90
C ARG A 10 36.01 -28.06 12.02
N LEU A 11 34.80 -28.30 12.51
CA LEU A 11 33.87 -27.25 12.90
C LEU A 11 34.57 -26.29 13.87
N THR A 12 34.36 -24.99 13.65
CA THR A 12 34.85 -23.96 14.57
C THR A 12 34.27 -24.17 15.97
N HIS A 13 34.93 -23.64 16.99
CA HIS A 13 34.43 -23.74 18.37
C HIS A 13 33.03 -23.11 18.52
N GLU A 14 32.81 -21.97 17.86
CA GLU A 14 31.54 -21.25 17.85
C GLU A 14 30.41 -22.10 17.25
N TYR A 15 30.67 -22.77 16.12
CA TYR A 15 29.67 -23.59 15.46
C TYR A 15 29.31 -24.83 16.30
N ARG A 16 30.28 -25.43 17.01
CA ARG A 16 30.00 -26.54 17.93
C ARG A 16 29.09 -26.11 19.07
N ASN A 17 29.34 -24.96 19.68
CA ASN A 17 28.47 -24.45 20.74
C ASN A 17 27.05 -24.21 20.22
N LEU A 18 26.92 -23.58 19.05
CA LEU A 18 25.62 -23.32 18.43
C LEU A 18 24.87 -24.62 18.13
N ARG A 19 25.57 -25.64 17.62
CA ARG A 19 25.02 -26.98 17.38
C ARG A 19 24.50 -27.61 18.66
N ASP A 20 25.31 -27.59 19.72
CA ASP A 20 24.96 -28.22 20.98
C ASP A 20 23.78 -27.50 21.65
N ASP A 21 23.72 -26.17 21.56
CA ASP A 21 22.60 -25.37 22.04
C ASP A 21 21.32 -25.66 21.25
N LEU A 22 21.40 -25.68 19.91
CA LEU A 22 20.26 -25.97 19.06
C LEU A 22 19.76 -27.40 19.27
N PHE A 23 20.64 -28.39 19.35
CA PHE A 23 20.26 -29.80 19.51
C PHE A 23 19.80 -30.10 20.94
N ARG A 24 20.16 -29.27 21.92
CA ARG A 24 19.53 -29.30 23.24
C ARG A 24 18.08 -28.83 23.19
N ALA A 25 17.80 -27.78 22.42
CA ALA A 25 16.45 -27.24 22.24
C ALA A 25 15.58 -28.09 21.28
N MET A 26 16.22 -28.74 20.31
CA MET A 26 15.60 -29.55 19.27
C MET A 26 16.44 -30.82 19.04
N PRO A 27 16.29 -31.83 19.93
CA PRO A 27 17.07 -33.07 19.84
C PRO A 27 16.90 -33.75 18.49
N GLN A 28 18.03 -34.13 17.88
CA GLN A 28 18.08 -34.78 16.57
C GLN A 28 18.61 -36.21 16.71
N ASN A 29 18.02 -37.15 15.98
CA ASN A 29 18.52 -38.51 15.83
C ASN A 29 18.37 -39.00 14.37
N PRO A 30 19.12 -38.43 13.41
CA PRO A 30 18.94 -38.76 12.01
C PRO A 30 19.44 -40.17 11.68
N HIS A 31 18.70 -40.90 10.85
CA HIS A 31 18.99 -42.30 10.53
C HIS A 31 20.04 -42.45 9.43
N TYR A 32 20.25 -41.43 8.59
CA TYR A 32 21.24 -41.40 7.51
C TYR A 32 21.21 -42.63 6.59
N GLN A 33 20.04 -43.24 6.44
CA GLN A 33 19.84 -44.45 5.63
C GLN A 33 20.34 -44.25 4.18
N PRO A 34 20.13 -43.09 3.53
CA PRO A 34 20.65 -42.86 2.18
C PRO A 34 22.18 -42.97 2.07
N LEU A 35 22.91 -42.75 3.17
CA LEU A 35 24.38 -42.74 3.19
C LEU A 35 25.02 -44.12 3.46
N GLN A 36 24.23 -45.16 3.73
CA GLN A 36 24.73 -46.49 4.15
C GLN A 36 25.69 -47.14 3.15
N LYS A 37 25.61 -46.77 1.87
CA LYS A 37 26.46 -47.34 0.80
C LYS A 37 27.83 -46.65 0.70
N LEU A 38 28.04 -45.57 1.42
CA LEU A 38 29.27 -44.78 1.36
C LEU A 38 30.29 -45.27 2.39
N CYS A 39 31.58 -45.03 2.13
CA CYS A 39 32.62 -45.38 3.09
C CYS A 39 32.55 -44.46 4.34
N ALA A 40 33.02 -44.98 5.48
CA ALA A 40 32.86 -44.32 6.78
C ALA A 40 33.39 -42.87 6.81
N GLY A 41 34.56 -42.61 6.21
CA GLY A 41 35.14 -41.27 6.17
C GLY A 41 34.33 -40.27 5.34
N VAL A 42 33.70 -40.71 4.25
CA VAL A 42 32.81 -39.86 3.44
C VAL A 42 31.49 -39.62 4.17
N CYS A 43 30.94 -40.66 4.79
CA CYS A 43 29.70 -40.59 5.56
C CYS A 43 29.81 -39.57 6.71
N GLU A 44 30.92 -39.58 7.44
CA GLU A 44 31.14 -38.64 8.56
C GLU A 44 31.17 -37.17 8.09
N ASN A 45 31.86 -36.88 6.99
CA ASN A 45 31.91 -35.53 6.45
C ASN A 45 30.53 -35.05 5.95
N ILE A 46 29.73 -35.93 5.35
CA ILE A 46 28.38 -35.59 4.89
C ILE A 46 27.45 -35.32 6.07
N LYS A 47 27.52 -36.11 7.15
CA LYS A 47 26.73 -35.87 8.38
C LYS A 47 27.02 -34.49 8.96
N VAL A 48 28.30 -34.12 9.05
CA VAL A 48 28.69 -32.77 9.49
C VAL A 48 28.12 -31.70 8.56
N GLY A 49 28.13 -31.92 7.25
CA GLY A 49 27.51 -31.03 6.28
C GLY A 49 26.00 -30.88 6.47
N LEU A 50 25.28 -31.97 6.75
CA LEU A 50 23.85 -31.95 7.01
C LEU A 50 23.51 -31.23 8.32
N ASP A 51 24.32 -31.40 9.37
CA ASP A 51 24.20 -30.59 10.59
C ASP A 51 24.36 -29.09 10.29
N VAL A 52 25.30 -28.73 9.40
CA VAL A 52 25.48 -27.34 8.93
C VAL A 52 24.26 -26.82 8.22
N VAL A 53 23.68 -27.60 7.32
CA VAL A 53 22.46 -27.23 6.62
C VAL A 53 21.30 -27.04 7.61
N PHE A 54 21.10 -27.97 8.53
CA PHE A 54 20.02 -27.90 9.52
C PHE A 54 20.14 -26.64 10.41
N ILE A 55 21.33 -26.38 10.95
CA ILE A 55 21.56 -25.20 11.80
C ILE A 55 21.37 -23.91 11.01
N ASN A 56 21.94 -23.83 9.81
CA ASN A 56 21.83 -22.65 8.98
C ASN A 56 20.38 -22.37 8.60
N LEU A 57 19.60 -23.41 8.31
CA LEU A 57 18.18 -23.29 8.03
C LEU A 57 17.41 -22.74 9.25
N ALA A 58 17.65 -23.32 10.43
CA ALA A 58 17.05 -22.84 11.68
C ALA A 58 17.40 -21.37 11.96
N LEU A 59 18.68 -21.00 11.78
CA LEU A 59 19.12 -19.61 11.92
C LEU A 59 18.51 -18.69 10.87
N LYS A 60 18.41 -19.13 9.61
CA LYS A 60 17.79 -18.37 8.51
C LYS A 60 16.35 -18.04 8.90
N MET A 61 15.57 -19.02 9.36
CA MET A 61 14.18 -18.82 9.83
C MET A 61 14.04 -17.87 11.02
N VAL A 62 15.04 -17.82 11.91
CA VAL A 62 15.04 -16.88 13.05
C VAL A 62 15.47 -15.48 12.63
N LYS A 63 16.38 -15.36 11.66
CA LYS A 63 16.97 -14.10 11.21
C LYS A 63 16.17 -13.39 10.12
N LEU A 64 15.13 -14.01 9.56
CA LEU A 64 14.24 -13.34 8.61
C LEU A 64 13.71 -12.07 9.27
N SER A 65 14.09 -10.93 8.70
CA SER A 65 13.80 -9.61 9.27
C SER A 65 12.38 -9.17 8.96
N SER A 66 11.83 -9.66 7.85
CA SER A 66 10.41 -9.60 7.53
C SER A 66 9.93 -10.95 6.95
N PRO A 67 8.74 -11.42 7.37
CA PRO A 67 8.06 -12.56 6.71
C PRO A 67 7.79 -12.34 5.22
N LEU A 68 7.77 -11.09 4.73
CA LEU A 68 7.63 -10.77 3.31
C LEU A 68 8.80 -11.26 2.46
N GLU A 69 9.97 -11.55 3.05
CA GLU A 69 11.09 -12.18 2.33
C GLU A 69 10.72 -13.59 1.80
N LEU A 70 9.70 -14.23 2.40
CA LEU A 70 9.13 -15.49 1.93
C LEU A 70 8.07 -15.32 0.84
N SER A 71 7.76 -14.10 0.39
CA SER A 71 6.76 -13.88 -0.67
C SER A 71 7.21 -14.38 -2.05
N SER A 72 8.52 -14.55 -2.26
CA SER A 72 9.07 -15.12 -3.49
C SER A 72 8.88 -16.64 -3.55
N SER A 73 8.32 -17.12 -4.67
CA SER A 73 8.14 -18.56 -4.95
C SER A 73 9.46 -19.32 -4.83
N ASP A 74 10.54 -18.78 -5.40
CA ASP A 74 11.85 -19.43 -5.42
C ASP A 74 12.42 -19.63 -4.00
N VAL A 75 12.20 -18.66 -3.10
CA VAL A 75 12.63 -18.76 -1.72
C VAL A 75 11.82 -19.83 -1.00
N MET A 76 10.49 -19.85 -1.16
CA MET A 76 9.65 -20.88 -0.55
C MET A 76 10.03 -22.29 -1.00
N GLU A 77 10.28 -22.47 -2.30
CA GLU A 77 10.71 -23.75 -2.87
C GLU A 77 12.08 -24.20 -2.32
N GLU A 78 13.03 -23.28 -2.14
CA GLU A 78 14.33 -23.58 -1.52
C GLU A 78 14.17 -24.11 -0.08
N PHE A 79 13.33 -23.46 0.73
CA PHE A 79 13.05 -23.88 2.10
C PHE A 79 12.38 -25.27 2.14
N ILE A 80 11.36 -25.48 1.32
CA ILE A 80 10.63 -26.75 1.22
C ILE A 80 11.57 -27.89 0.78
N ALA A 81 12.38 -27.64 -0.26
CA ALA A 81 13.34 -28.63 -0.74
C ALA A 81 14.38 -28.98 0.33
N THR A 82 14.90 -27.98 1.05
CA THR A 82 15.89 -28.21 2.11
C THR A 82 15.30 -29.00 3.29
N LEU A 83 14.10 -28.65 3.73
CA LEU A 83 13.39 -29.38 4.80
C LEU A 83 13.15 -30.84 4.40
N THR A 84 12.66 -31.05 3.18
CA THR A 84 12.39 -32.40 2.65
C THR A 84 13.66 -33.24 2.61
N GLN A 85 14.78 -32.68 2.12
CA GLN A 85 16.06 -33.39 2.09
C GLN A 85 16.59 -33.74 3.49
N LEU A 86 16.38 -32.87 4.48
CA LEU A 86 16.77 -33.15 5.86
C LEU A 86 15.90 -34.28 6.46
N GLU A 87 14.60 -34.29 6.20
CA GLU A 87 13.69 -35.37 6.63
C GLU A 87 14.05 -36.72 6.00
N GLU A 88 14.43 -36.73 4.71
CA GLU A 88 14.93 -37.94 4.03
C GLU A 88 16.20 -38.52 4.68
N MET A 89 17.00 -37.66 5.32
CA MET A 89 18.18 -38.07 6.10
C MET A 89 17.84 -38.44 7.56
N GLY A 90 16.58 -38.24 7.96
CA GLY A 90 16.04 -38.59 9.27
C GLY A 90 16.02 -37.47 10.30
N TYR A 91 16.27 -36.23 9.91
CA TYR A 91 16.17 -35.10 10.84
C TYR A 91 14.70 -34.90 11.23
N ASP A 92 14.48 -34.54 12.50
CA ASP A 92 13.19 -34.07 12.98
C ASP A 92 13.05 -32.59 12.63
N CYS A 93 12.37 -32.33 11.53
CA CYS A 93 12.08 -30.99 11.03
C CYS A 93 10.73 -30.43 11.50
N ALA A 94 9.98 -31.12 12.39
CA ALA A 94 8.61 -30.72 12.74
C ALA A 94 8.52 -29.28 13.27
N LYS A 95 9.47 -28.89 14.12
CA LYS A 95 9.53 -27.50 14.66
C LYS A 95 9.92 -26.47 13.58
N LEU A 96 10.74 -26.85 12.62
CA LEU A 96 11.13 -25.98 11.50
C LEU A 96 9.97 -25.81 10.53
N TRP A 97 9.21 -26.87 10.24
CA TRP A 97 7.96 -26.80 9.48
C TRP A 97 6.94 -25.88 10.15
N ALA A 98 6.69 -26.06 11.45
CA ALA A 98 5.75 -25.20 12.17
C ALA A 98 6.16 -23.72 12.12
N LYS A 99 7.47 -23.44 12.24
CA LYS A 99 8.00 -22.07 12.12
C LYS A 99 7.83 -21.54 10.69
N PHE A 100 8.15 -22.34 9.69
CA PHE A 100 7.98 -22.00 8.27
C PHE A 100 6.51 -21.69 7.94
N ASP A 101 5.58 -22.54 8.34
CA ASP A 101 4.14 -22.34 8.13
C ASP A 101 3.64 -21.06 8.79
N THR A 102 4.11 -20.78 10.01
CA THR A 102 3.79 -19.53 10.72
C THR A 102 4.28 -18.31 9.93
N LEU A 103 5.54 -18.34 9.48
CA LEU A 103 6.10 -17.23 8.71
C LEU A 103 5.39 -17.05 7.35
N ARG A 104 5.03 -18.14 6.69
CA ARG A 104 4.23 -18.11 5.44
C ARG A 104 2.86 -17.49 5.67
N ALA A 105 2.18 -17.83 6.76
CA ALA A 105 0.87 -17.27 7.09
C ALA A 105 0.96 -15.75 7.33
N ILE A 106 1.95 -15.30 8.10
CA ILE A 106 2.17 -13.86 8.34
C ILE A 106 2.49 -13.14 7.03
N SER A 107 3.34 -13.73 6.18
CA SER A 107 3.68 -13.16 4.86
C SER A 107 2.44 -12.95 3.98
N ALA A 108 1.53 -13.93 3.95
CA ALA A 108 0.30 -13.84 3.17
C ALA A 108 -0.66 -12.76 3.72
N GLU A 109 -0.77 -12.66 5.05
CA GLU A 109 -1.58 -11.62 5.71
C GLU A 109 -1.02 -10.21 5.44
N GLU A 110 0.29 -10.02 5.64
CA GLU A 110 0.97 -8.74 5.38
C GLU A 110 0.86 -8.34 3.90
N GLY A 111 1.02 -9.30 2.98
CA GLY A 111 0.80 -9.07 1.55
C GLY A 111 -0.63 -8.59 1.23
N GLY A 112 -1.64 -9.18 1.86
CA GLY A 112 -3.03 -8.74 1.75
C GLY A 112 -3.25 -7.32 2.28
N VAL A 113 -2.63 -6.98 3.41
CA VAL A 113 -2.68 -5.64 4.00
C VAL A 113 -2.05 -4.60 3.08
N VAL A 114 -0.89 -4.91 2.48
CA VAL A 114 -0.21 -4.01 1.54
C VAL A 114 -1.09 -3.71 0.31
N LEU A 115 -1.69 -4.74 -0.29
CA LEU A 115 -2.62 -4.58 -1.42
C LEU A 115 -3.84 -3.73 -1.04
N GLY A 116 -4.42 -3.96 0.14
CA GLY A 116 -5.53 -3.17 0.65
C GLY A 116 -5.16 -1.70 0.89
N LEU A 117 -3.94 -1.43 1.34
CA LEU A 117 -3.42 -0.07 1.52
C LEU A 117 -3.20 0.63 0.17
N GLU A 118 -2.66 -0.07 -0.82
CA GLU A 118 -2.51 0.46 -2.18
C GLU A 118 -3.87 0.81 -2.81
N GLU A 119 -4.86 -0.07 -2.67
CA GLU A 119 -6.21 0.21 -3.16
C GLU A 119 -6.82 1.45 -2.47
N THR A 120 -6.69 1.53 -1.14
CA THR A 120 -7.22 2.64 -0.35
C THR A 120 -6.52 3.96 -0.69
N THR A 121 -5.21 3.95 -0.86
CA THR A 121 -4.43 5.14 -1.24
C THR A 121 -4.77 5.60 -2.67
N SER A 122 -4.99 4.68 -3.60
CA SER A 122 -5.46 4.96 -4.95
C SER A 122 -6.87 5.60 -4.94
N LYS A 123 -7.83 4.99 -4.22
CA LYS A 123 -9.18 5.55 -4.04
C LYS A 123 -9.16 6.96 -3.45
N ARG A 124 -8.33 7.19 -2.42
CA ARG A 124 -8.13 8.52 -1.82
C ARG A 124 -7.62 9.53 -2.84
N ARG A 125 -6.63 9.15 -3.67
CA ARG A 125 -6.08 10.04 -4.71
C ARG A 125 -7.15 10.43 -5.73
N ASN A 126 -7.98 9.48 -6.17
CA ASN A 126 -9.07 9.76 -7.11
C ASN A 126 -10.09 10.73 -6.53
N LYS A 127 -10.56 10.48 -5.29
CA LYS A 127 -11.47 11.40 -4.59
C LYS A 127 -10.88 12.79 -4.39
N GLN A 128 -9.56 12.89 -4.16
CA GLN A 128 -8.88 14.19 -4.05
C GLN A 128 -8.96 14.96 -5.37
N VAL A 129 -8.72 14.29 -6.50
CA VAL A 129 -8.83 14.89 -7.84
C VAL A 129 -10.27 15.36 -8.09
N GLU A 130 -11.26 14.50 -7.86
CA GLU A 130 -12.68 14.85 -8.00
C GLU A 130 -13.04 16.08 -7.16
N ALA A 131 -12.63 16.11 -5.89
CA ALA A 131 -12.87 17.23 -4.99
C ALA A 131 -12.22 18.53 -5.50
N THR A 132 -11.03 18.45 -6.09
CA THR A 132 -10.38 19.63 -6.70
C THR A 132 -11.15 20.11 -7.93
N THR A 133 -11.59 19.20 -8.80
CA THR A 133 -12.40 19.54 -9.98
C THR A 133 -13.72 20.20 -9.58
N THR A 134 -14.43 19.63 -8.60
CA THR A 134 -15.67 20.21 -8.08
C THR A 134 -15.43 21.59 -7.47
N ARG A 135 -14.34 21.77 -6.70
CA ARG A 135 -13.98 23.07 -6.13
C ARG A 135 -13.74 24.13 -7.21
N THR A 136 -13.00 23.79 -8.26
CA THR A 136 -12.78 24.70 -9.39
C THR A 136 -14.11 25.09 -10.04
N ARG A 137 -15.00 24.12 -10.25
CA ARG A 137 -16.31 24.40 -10.85
C ARG A 137 -17.19 25.29 -9.97
N ILE A 138 -17.14 25.13 -8.65
CA ILE A 138 -17.83 26.02 -7.70
C ILE A 138 -17.31 27.44 -7.86
N SER A 139 -16.00 27.66 -7.87
CA SER A 139 -15.42 29.00 -8.02
C SER A 139 -15.77 29.65 -9.37
N GLU A 140 -15.83 28.88 -10.46
CA GLU A 140 -16.30 29.37 -11.76
C GLU A 140 -17.75 29.86 -11.70
N LEU A 141 -18.65 29.04 -11.13
CA LEU A 141 -20.06 29.37 -10.99
C LEU A 141 -20.29 30.58 -10.08
N GLU A 142 -19.52 30.71 -8.99
CA GLU A 142 -19.55 31.89 -8.12
C GLU A 142 -19.15 33.17 -8.87
N ALA A 143 -18.14 33.09 -9.74
CA ALA A 143 -17.72 34.21 -10.58
C ALA A 143 -18.78 34.59 -11.62
N GLU A 144 -19.43 33.60 -12.25
CA GLU A 144 -20.55 33.83 -13.18
C GLU A 144 -21.75 34.46 -12.47
N LEU A 145 -22.14 33.95 -11.30
CA LEU A 145 -23.22 34.52 -10.50
C LEU A 145 -22.97 35.98 -10.15
N LYS A 146 -21.73 36.32 -9.78
CA LYS A 146 -21.36 37.71 -9.49
C LYS A 146 -21.53 38.63 -10.71
N LYS A 147 -21.14 38.16 -11.90
CA LYS A 147 -21.33 38.90 -13.16
C LYS A 147 -22.82 39.09 -13.48
N LEU A 148 -23.60 38.02 -13.41
CA LEU A 148 -25.05 38.08 -13.67
C LEU A 148 -25.75 39.05 -12.71
N LYS A 149 -25.35 39.05 -11.43
CA LYS A 149 -25.90 40.00 -10.45
C LYS A 149 -25.60 41.46 -10.82
N THR A 150 -24.38 41.76 -11.28
CA THR A 150 -24.07 43.12 -11.73
C THR A 150 -24.86 43.54 -12.97
N VAL A 151 -25.11 42.60 -13.90
CA VAL A 151 -25.94 42.86 -15.10
C VAL A 151 -27.38 43.16 -14.68
N LEU A 152 -27.94 42.35 -13.78
CA LEU A 152 -29.29 42.57 -13.25
C LEU A 152 -29.43 43.95 -12.61
N GLU A 153 -28.48 44.34 -11.75
CA GLU A 153 -28.49 45.66 -11.10
C GLU A 153 -28.39 46.82 -12.11
N THR A 154 -27.71 46.63 -13.25
CA THR A 154 -27.66 47.65 -14.31
C THR A 154 -28.97 47.72 -15.11
N GLU A 155 -29.55 46.57 -15.46
CA GLU A 155 -30.83 46.52 -16.18
C GLU A 155 -31.97 47.09 -15.34
N GLU A 156 -32.00 46.81 -14.03
CA GLU A 156 -32.99 47.38 -13.10
C GLU A 156 -32.93 48.91 -13.06
N LYS A 157 -31.72 49.48 -13.03
CA LYS A 157 -31.52 50.95 -13.08
C LYS A 157 -31.96 51.53 -14.42
N GLU A 158 -31.66 50.85 -15.52
CA GLU A 158 -32.06 51.28 -16.86
C GLU A 158 -33.59 51.27 -17.02
N ILE A 159 -34.25 50.24 -16.50
CA ILE A 159 -35.71 50.17 -16.42
C ILE A 159 -36.28 51.34 -15.60
N GLU A 160 -35.65 51.70 -14.48
CA GLU A 160 -36.10 52.83 -13.65
C GLU A 160 -35.97 54.17 -14.38
N ILE A 161 -34.86 54.40 -15.09
CA ILE A 161 -34.65 55.59 -15.92
C ILE A 161 -35.72 55.66 -17.02
N LEU A 162 -35.96 54.55 -17.74
CA LEU A 162 -36.96 54.50 -18.80
C LEU A 162 -38.36 54.81 -18.27
N LYS A 163 -38.73 54.27 -17.10
CA LYS A 163 -40.01 54.59 -16.44
C LYS A 163 -40.14 56.07 -16.09
N PHE A 164 -39.05 56.72 -15.67
CA PHE A 164 -39.05 58.15 -15.39
C PHE A 164 -39.23 58.98 -16.68
N THR A 165 -38.50 58.63 -17.73
CA THR A 165 -38.60 59.28 -19.05
C THR A 165 -39.99 59.10 -19.67
N GLU A 166 -40.65 57.97 -19.47
CA GLU A 166 -42.02 57.73 -19.94
C GLU A 166 -43.06 58.62 -19.24
N ARG A 167 -42.89 58.88 -17.92
CA ARG A 167 -43.85 59.68 -17.12
C ARG A 167 -43.73 61.19 -17.36
N SER A 168 -42.52 61.70 -17.56
CA SER A 168 -42.26 63.14 -17.72
C SER A 168 -43.11 63.83 -18.82
N PRO A 169 -43.20 63.35 -20.07
CA PRO A 169 -44.00 64.00 -21.10
C PRO A 169 -45.52 63.86 -20.85
N ILE A 170 -45.95 62.82 -20.13
CA ILE A 170 -47.35 62.67 -19.72
C ILE A 170 -47.71 63.78 -18.73
N GLU A 171 -46.89 63.97 -17.70
CA GLU A 171 -47.07 65.02 -16.69
C GLU A 171 -46.98 66.43 -17.30
N GLU A 172 -46.03 66.66 -18.20
CA GLU A 172 -45.86 67.94 -18.91
C GLU A 172 -47.07 68.24 -19.80
N ARG A 173 -47.57 67.24 -20.53
CA ARG A 173 -48.79 67.37 -21.34
C ARG A 173 -50.01 67.66 -20.48
N GLU A 174 -50.17 67.00 -19.33
CA GLU A 174 -51.25 67.28 -18.38
C GLU A 174 -51.18 68.71 -17.84
N GLN A 175 -49.97 69.21 -17.54
CA GLN A 175 -49.78 70.57 -17.06
C GLN A 175 -50.09 71.62 -18.14
N ILE A 176 -49.64 71.39 -19.37
CA ILE A 176 -49.99 72.24 -20.53
C ILE A 176 -51.52 72.29 -20.70
N TRP A 177 -52.19 71.14 -20.61
CA TRP A 177 -53.64 71.07 -20.70
C TRP A 177 -54.36 71.83 -19.58
N LYS A 178 -53.89 71.72 -18.33
CA LYS A 178 -54.41 72.49 -17.20
C LYS A 178 -54.25 74.00 -17.43
N ASN A 179 -53.07 74.44 -17.85
CA ASN A 179 -52.78 75.85 -18.12
C ASN A 179 -53.66 76.41 -19.23
N PHE A 180 -53.80 75.68 -20.35
CA PHE A 180 -54.68 76.05 -21.46
C PHE A 180 -56.13 76.22 -21.00
N ARG A 181 -56.66 75.25 -20.24
CA ARG A 181 -58.03 75.28 -19.74
C ARG A 181 -58.25 76.49 -18.81
N SER A 182 -57.29 76.79 -17.94
CA SER A 182 -57.36 77.95 -17.04
C SER A 182 -57.39 79.28 -17.80
N ALA A 183 -56.54 79.43 -18.83
CA ALA A 183 -56.48 80.63 -19.66
C ALA A 183 -57.78 80.85 -20.46
N ALA A 184 -58.34 79.77 -21.01
CA ALA A 184 -59.60 79.83 -21.77
C ALA A 184 -60.82 80.23 -20.93
N THR A 185 -60.76 80.11 -19.60
CA THR A 185 -61.84 80.45 -18.67
C THR A 185 -61.66 81.80 -17.96
N ALA A 186 -60.59 82.55 -18.24
CA ALA A 186 -60.36 83.86 -17.65
C ALA A 186 -61.24 84.96 -18.31
N PRO A 187 -61.79 85.93 -17.56
CA PRO A 187 -62.55 87.05 -18.13
C PRO A 187 -61.62 87.99 -18.90
N TRP A 188 -62.12 88.53 -20.02
CA TRP A 188 -61.40 89.45 -20.92
C TRP A 188 -61.14 90.83 -20.30
#